data_AF-A0A1L3LSD6-F1
#
_entry.id   AF-A0A1L3LSD6-F1
#
_cell.length_a   1.000
_cell.length_b   1.000
_cell.length_c   1.000
_cell.angle_alpha   90.00
_cell.angle_beta   90.00
_cell.angle_gamma   90.00
#
_symmetry.space_group_name_H-M   'P 1'
#
loop_
_entity.id
_entity.type
_entity.pdbx_description
1 polymer ?
#
loop_
_entity_poly.entity_id
_entity_poly.type
_entity_poly.pdbx_seq_one_letter_code
_entity_poly.pdbx_strand_id
1 'polypeptide(L)' 'MARDVKKKGRDSEFVSTQEHEIAYLMQRTNKAREEVLKAIREVGPDRQMVMDYLSKGPLVTRSRGK' A
#
# COMPACT_ATOMS: atom_id res chain seq x y z
N MET A 1 14.17 -24.24 -35.14
CA MET A 1 12.92 -23.83 -34.45
C MET A 1 13.10 -24.08 -32.96
N ALA A 2 13.19 -23.02 -32.15
CA ALA A 2 13.43 -23.11 -30.71
C ALA A 2 12.33 -22.35 -29.95
N ARG A 3 11.37 -23.16 -29.47
CA ARG A 3 10.53 -23.02 -28.28
C ARG A 3 10.30 -21.61 -27.71
N ASP A 4 9.08 -21.14 -27.89
CA ASP A 4 8.37 -20.23 -27.00
C ASP A 4 8.69 -20.53 -25.53
N VAL A 5 9.39 -19.61 -24.86
CA VAL A 5 9.40 -19.46 -23.40
C VAL A 5 8.93 -18.05 -23.07
N LYS A 6 7.62 -17.97 -22.87
CA LYS A 6 6.90 -16.86 -22.25
C LYS A 6 7.44 -16.60 -20.84
N LYS A 7 8.44 -15.72 -20.67
CA LYS A 7 8.77 -15.16 -19.36
C LYS A 7 7.92 -13.91 -19.10
N LYS A 8 6.78 -14.21 -18.51
CA LYS A 8 5.78 -13.34 -17.92
C LYS A 8 6.42 -12.38 -16.89
N GLY A 9 6.20 -11.08 -17.10
CA GLY A 9 6.14 -10.02 -16.08
C GLY A 9 7.28 -9.96 -15.06
N ARG A 10 8.34 -9.22 -15.37
CA ARG A 10 9.16 -8.56 -14.35
C ARG A 10 8.93 -7.05 -14.45
N ASP A 11 7.68 -6.64 -14.28
CA ASP A 11 7.28 -5.23 -14.23
C ASP A 11 7.25 -4.70 -12.78
N SER A 12 8.14 -5.18 -11.92
CA SER A 12 8.03 -4.85 -10.49
C SER A 12 9.36 -4.80 -9.76
N GLU A 13 10.45 -4.52 -10.46
CA GLU A 13 11.74 -4.27 -9.78
C GLU A 13 11.95 -2.77 -9.46
N PHE A 14 11.08 -1.89 -9.98
CA PHE A 14 11.15 -0.44 -9.78
C PHE A 14 9.81 0.17 -9.38
N VAL A 15 9.01 -0.54 -8.56
CA VAL A 15 7.94 0.15 -7.81
C VAL A 15 8.64 1.18 -6.94
N SER A 16 8.52 2.45 -7.33
CA SER A 16 9.19 3.59 -6.67
C SER A 16 9.09 3.45 -5.16
N THR A 17 10.15 3.75 -4.41
CA THR A 17 10.21 3.52 -2.95
C THR A 17 8.97 4.06 -2.24
N GLN A 18 8.43 5.19 -2.71
CA GLN A 18 7.17 5.75 -2.22
C GLN A 18 5.94 4.86 -2.46
N GLU A 19 5.80 4.25 -3.64
CA GLU A 19 4.68 3.36 -3.93
C GLU A 19 4.77 2.06 -3.12
N HIS A 20 5.98 1.57 -2.86
CA HIS A 20 6.19 0.45 -1.94
C HIS A 20 5.76 0.80 -0.52
N GLU A 21 6.10 2.01 -0.05
CA GLU A 21 5.72 2.49 1.28
C GLU A 21 4.22 2.71 1.42
N ILE A 22 3.58 3.29 0.40
CA ILE A 22 2.12 3.46 0.38
C ILE A 22 1.42 2.09 0.36
N ALA A 23 1.90 1.15 -0.45
CA ALA A 23 1.35 -0.21 -0.48
C ALA A 23 1.49 -0.92 0.86
N TYR A 24 2.65 -0.77 1.53
CA TYR A 24 2.87 -1.28 2.88
C TYR A 24 1.87 -0.68 3.87
N LEU A 25 1.70 0.63 3.87
CA LEU A 25 0.77 1.33 4.78
C LEU A 25 -0.69 0.93 4.51
N MET A 26 -1.11 0.81 3.24
CA MET A 26 -2.44 0.31 2.86
C MET A 26 -2.67 -1.11 3.38
N GLN A 27 -1.68 -2.01 3.24
CA GLN A 27 -1.79 -3.39 3.70
C GLN A 27 -1.89 -3.47 5.23
N ARG A 28 -1.08 -2.68 5.95
CA ARG A 28 -1.04 -2.71 7.43
C ARG A 28 -2.24 -2.04 8.09
N THR A 29 -2.76 -0.98 7.49
CA THR A 29 -3.88 -0.21 8.05
C THR A 29 -5.24 -0.65 7.50
N ASN A 30 -5.25 -1.48 6.45
CA ASN A 30 -6.44 -1.85 5.67
C ASN A 30 -7.20 -0.64 5.11
N LYS A 31 -6.51 0.50 4.93
CA LYS A 31 -7.10 1.73 4.41
C LYS A 31 -6.87 1.87 2.91
N ALA A 32 -7.71 2.69 2.28
CA ALA A 32 -7.56 3.05 0.88
C ALA A 32 -6.31 3.92 0.67
N ARG A 33 -5.78 3.93 -0.55
CA ARG A 33 -4.62 4.76 -0.94
C ARG A 33 -4.83 6.23 -0.61
N GLU A 34 -6.02 6.74 -0.84
CA GLU A 34 -6.39 8.14 -0.61
C GLU A 34 -6.30 8.52 0.88
N GLU A 35 -6.74 7.63 1.76
CA GLU A 35 -6.66 7.82 3.22
C GLU A 35 -5.21 7.80 3.70
N VAL A 36 -4.39 6.89 3.15
CA VAL A 36 -2.95 6.83 3.44
C VAL A 36 -2.24 8.10 2.96
N LEU A 37 -2.54 8.58 1.75
CA LEU A 37 -1.98 9.82 1.23
C LEU A 37 -2.44 11.05 2.01
N LYS A 38 -3.69 11.06 2.46
CA LYS A 38 -4.20 12.10 3.35
C LYS A 38 -3.43 12.09 4.67
N ALA A 39 -3.29 10.94 5.31
CA ALA A 39 -2.50 10.81 6.53
C ALA A 39 -1.04 11.27 6.33
N ILE A 40 -0.40 10.88 5.22
CA ILE A 40 0.96 11.34 4.89
C ILE A 40 1.04 12.87 4.77
N ARG A 41 0.00 13.53 4.25
CA ARG A 41 -0.06 15.00 4.19
C ARG A 41 -0.25 15.65 5.56
N GLU A 42 -1.01 15.00 6.44
CA GLU A 42 -1.34 15.53 7.78
C GLU A 42 -0.20 15.33 8.79
N VAL A 43 0.42 14.15 8.81
CA VAL A 43 1.45 13.78 9.81
C VAL A 43 2.85 13.54 9.23
N GLY A 44 3.00 13.64 7.92
CA GLY A 44 4.25 13.38 7.21
C GLY A 44 4.40 11.92 6.76
N PRO A 45 5.47 11.59 6.00
CA PRO A 45 5.70 10.24 5.47
C PRO A 45 6.19 9.22 6.51
N ASP A 46 6.29 9.61 7.79
CA ASP A 46 6.70 8.69 8.84
C ASP A 46 5.67 7.56 9.02
N ARG A 47 6.12 6.32 8.87
CA ARG A 47 5.23 5.16 8.85
C ARG A 47 4.50 4.98 10.18
N GLN A 48 5.19 5.19 11.30
CA GLN A 48 4.62 4.97 12.62
C GLN A 48 3.55 6.01 12.93
N MET A 49 3.81 7.27 12.57
CA MET A 49 2.88 8.39 12.69
C MET A 49 1.65 8.18 11.81
N VAL A 50 1.83 7.78 10.55
CA VAL A 50 0.73 7.51 9.62
C VAL A 50 -0.13 6.34 10.11
N MET A 51 0.49 5.27 10.59
CA MET A 51 -0.24 4.12 11.14
C MET A 51 -1.01 4.49 12.42
N ASP A 52 -0.41 5.27 13.33
CA ASP A 52 -1.09 5.77 14.53
C ASP A 52 -2.28 6.68 14.17
N TYR A 53 -2.09 7.60 13.24
CA TYR A 53 -3.14 8.48 12.73
C TYR A 53 -4.30 7.69 12.11
N LEU A 54 -3.99 6.70 11.27
CA LEU A 54 -5.00 5.86 10.61
C LEU A 54 -5.66 4.84 11.54
N SER A 55 -4.98 4.44 12.61
CA SER A 55 -5.51 3.55 13.65
C SER A 55 -6.54 4.25 14.53
N LYS A 56 -6.46 5.59 14.67
CA LYS A 56 -7.42 6.41 15.41
C LYS A 56 -8.69 6.71 14.62
N GLY A 57 -8.65 6.56 13.29
CA GLY A 57 -9.84 6.68 12.44
C GLY A 57 -10.80 5.51 12.67
N PRO A 58 -12.11 5.67 12.40
CA PRO A 58 -13.10 4.65 12.67
C PRO A 58 -12.64 3.33 12.04
N LEU A 59 -12.59 2.30 12.87
CA LEU A 59 -12.38 0.91 12.50
C LEU A 59 -13.44 0.55 11.47
N VAL A 60 -13.18 0.84 10.20
CA VAL A 60 -13.95 0.29 9.08
C VAL A 60 -13.58 -1.19 9.04
N THR A 61 -14.34 -1.95 9.82
CA THR A 61 -14.50 -3.39 9.70
C THR A 61 -15.15 -3.65 8.35
N ARG A 62 -14.40 -3.59 7.25
CA ARG A 62 -14.91 -4.04 5.97
C ARG A 62 -14.46 -5.49 5.80
N SER A 63 -15.38 -6.39 6.18
CA SER A 63 -15.29 -7.83 6.00
C SER A 63 -14.55 -8.19 4.71
N ARG A 64 -13.41 -8.87 4.83
CA ARG A 64 -12.91 -9.73 3.76
C ARG A 64 -13.81 -10.97 3.75
N GLY A 65 -14.90 -10.88 3.01
CA GLY A 65 -15.61 -12.06 2.56
C GLY A 65 -14.79 -12.75 1.48
N LYS A 66 -14.36 -13.98 1.74
CA LYS A 66 -14.51 -15.11 0.81
C LYS A 66 -14.32 -16.42 1.55
#